data_AF-A0A1T1CCI9-F1
#
_entry.id   AF-A0A1T1CCI9-F1
#
_cell.length_a   1.000
_cell.length_b   1.000
_cell.length_c   1.000
_cell.angle_alpha   90.00
_cell.angle_beta   90.00
_cell.angle_gamma   90.00
#
_symmetry.space_group_name_H-M   'P 1'
#
loop_
_entity.id
_entity.type
_entity.pdbx_description
1 polymer ?
#
loop_
_entity_poly.entity_id
_entity_poly.type
_entity_poly.pdbx_seq_one_letter_code
_entity_poly.pdbx_strand_id
1 'polypeptide(L)' 'MNQLQQSQPEKDAQHHDFEVQKQGHQRIRNDPDYDDWTYGTEPLPKESWPATPPTETSPED' A
#
# COMPACT_ATOMS: atom_id res chain seq x y z
N MET A 1 -2.94 41.33 -4.95
CA MET A 1 -1.71 40.58 -5.30
C MET A 1 -1.52 39.48 -4.28
N ASN A 2 -1.75 38.23 -4.68
CA ASN A 2 -1.00 37.01 -4.31
C ASN A 2 -1.85 35.80 -4.70
N GLN A 3 -1.72 35.39 -5.95
CA GLN A 3 -2.08 34.04 -6.34
C GLN A 3 -1.04 33.13 -5.69
N LEU A 4 -1.47 32.28 -4.74
CA LEU A 4 -0.67 31.17 -4.28
C LEU A 4 -0.53 30.22 -5.48
N GLN A 5 0.54 30.41 -6.25
CA GLN A 5 0.95 29.48 -7.29
C GLN A 5 1.34 28.19 -6.55
N GLN A 6 0.40 27.26 -6.44
CA GLN A 6 0.72 25.90 -6.08
C GLN A 6 1.57 25.36 -7.23
N SER A 7 2.89 25.37 -7.05
CA SER A 7 3.83 24.66 -7.90
C SER A 7 3.50 23.18 -7.77
N GLN A 8 2.56 22.68 -8.57
CA GLN A 8 2.52 21.25 -8.83
C GLN A 8 3.90 20.90 -9.38
N PRO A 9 4.66 19.97 -8.77
CA PRO A 9 5.82 19.46 -9.48
C PRO A 9 5.27 18.94 -10.79
N GLU A 10 5.80 19.45 -11.92
CA GLU A 10 5.57 18.82 -13.20
C GLU A 10 5.84 17.34 -12.95
N LYS A 11 4.79 16.53 -13.09
CA LYS A 11 4.90 15.09 -13.03
C LYS A 11 5.64 14.77 -14.31
N ASP A 12 6.96 14.93 -14.27
CA ASP A 12 7.90 14.53 -15.31
C ASP A 12 7.30 13.26 -15.88
N ALA A 13 7.00 13.24 -17.17
CA ALA A 13 6.36 12.11 -17.82
C ALA A 13 7.22 10.88 -17.51
N GLN A 14 6.83 10.16 -16.46
CA GLN A 14 7.77 9.35 -15.70
C GLN A 14 7.97 8.14 -16.56
N HIS A 15 9.10 8.10 -17.27
CA HIS A 15 9.37 7.04 -18.22
C HIS A 15 9.43 5.73 -17.44
N HIS A 16 8.37 4.94 -17.54
CA HIS A 16 8.26 3.68 -16.84
C HIS A 16 9.18 2.66 -17.53
N ASP A 17 10.16 2.16 -16.79
CA ASP A 17 10.89 0.97 -17.19
C ASP A 17 10.04 -0.26 -16.84
N PHE A 18 9.39 -0.81 -17.86
CA PHE A 18 8.55 -2.00 -17.70
C PHE A 18 9.36 -3.25 -17.35
N GLU A 19 10.66 -3.32 -17.68
CA GLU A 19 11.50 -4.45 -17.28
C GLU A 19 11.78 -4.42 -15.78
N VAL A 20 12.02 -3.22 -15.23
CA VAL A 20 12.14 -3.03 -13.78
C VAL A 20 10.82 -3.39 -13.08
N GLN A 21 9.68 -2.97 -13.61
CA GLN A 21 8.38 -3.33 -13.06
C GLN A 21 8.13 -4.85 -13.11
N LYS A 22 8.44 -5.52 -14.23
CA LYS A 22 8.30 -6.99 -14.35
C LYS A 22 9.14 -7.72 -13.31
N GLN A 23 10.39 -7.30 -13.11
CA GLN A 23 11.28 -7.88 -12.11
C GLN A 23 10.74 -7.68 -10.69
N GLY A 24 10.20 -6.49 -10.38
CA GLY A 24 9.54 -6.22 -9.11
C GLY A 24 8.36 -7.16 -8.85
N HIS A 25 7.44 -7.28 -9.82
CA HIS A 25 6.28 -8.18 -9.71
C HIS A 25 6.68 -9.65 -9.59
N GLN A 26 7.76 -10.09 -10.25
CA GLN A 26 8.25 -11.46 -10.14
C GLN A 26 8.76 -11.77 -8.74
N ARG A 27 9.45 -10.83 -8.07
CA ARG A 27 9.91 -11.02 -6.70
C ARG A 27 8.73 -11.15 -5.75
N ILE A 28 7.78 -10.22 -5.84
CA ILE A 28 6.59 -10.20 -5.00
C ILE A 28 5.78 -11.50 -5.14
N ARG A 29 5.50 -11.96 -6.36
CA ARG A 29 4.75 -13.21 -6.60
C ARG A 29 5.45 -14.50 -6.16
N ASN A 30 6.75 -14.45 -5.93
CA ASN A 30 7.55 -15.61 -5.52
C ASN A 30 8.03 -15.47 -4.07
N ASP A 31 7.54 -14.47 -3.33
CA ASP A 31 7.87 -14.33 -1.92
C ASP A 31 7.27 -15.51 -1.14
N PRO A 32 8.03 -16.21 -0.29
CA PRO A 32 7.49 -17.26 0.57
C PRO A 32 6.30 -16.83 1.42
N ASP A 33 6.23 -15.56 1.80
CA ASP A 33 5.12 -14.98 2.59
C ASP A 33 3.98 -14.41 1.73
N TYR A 34 4.08 -14.52 0.40
CA TYR A 34 3.08 -13.94 -0.51
C TYR A 34 1.69 -14.57 -0.31
N ASP A 35 1.65 -15.85 0.02
CA ASP A 35 0.42 -16.60 0.33
C ASP A 35 0.04 -16.55 1.83
N ASP A 36 0.92 -15.99 2.68
CA ASP A 36 0.71 -15.85 4.13
C ASP A 36 -0.13 -14.61 4.49
N TRP A 37 -0.71 -13.93 3.49
CA TRP A 37 -1.69 -12.86 3.74
C TRP A 37 -2.92 -13.40 4.48
N THR A 38 -3.04 -13.08 5.76
CA THR A 38 -4.24 -13.40 6.53
C THR A 38 -5.36 -12.45 6.11
N TYR A 39 -6.49 -12.98 5.62
CA TYR A 39 -7.71 -12.20 5.46
C TYR A 39 -8.21 -11.75 6.85
N GLY A 40 -8.06 -10.46 7.19
CA GLY A 40 -8.52 -9.97 8.48
C GLY A 40 -8.13 -8.54 8.85
N THR A 41 -8.95 -7.57 8.44
CA THR A 41 -9.44 -6.41 9.24
C THR A 41 -10.63 -5.72 8.55
N GLU A 42 -11.21 -6.33 7.52
CA GLU A 42 -12.40 -5.75 6.89
C GLU A 42 -13.55 -5.84 7.90
N PRO A 43 -14.18 -4.72 8.26
CA PRO A 43 -15.35 -4.75 9.10
C PRO A 43 -16.43 -5.56 8.39
N LEU A 44 -17.22 -6.34 9.14
CA LEU A 44 -18.38 -7.00 8.55
C LEU A 44 -19.28 -5.96 7.85
N PRO A 45 -20.15 -6.34 6.89
CA PRO A 45 -21.03 -5.39 6.19
C PRO A 45 -21.92 -4.51 7.09
N LYS A 46 -21.99 -4.82 8.39
CA LYS A 46 -22.76 -4.10 9.42
C LYS A 46 -21.87 -3.32 10.41
N GLU A 47 -20.56 -3.38 10.25
CA GLU A 47 -19.57 -2.74 11.11
C GLU A 47 -18.92 -1.57 10.34
N SER A 48 -18.67 -0.48 11.06
CA SER A 48 -17.93 0.65 10.51
C SER A 48 -16.43 0.39 10.61
N TRP A 49 -15.66 0.85 9.64
CA TRP A 49 -14.20 0.80 9.68
C TRP A 49 -13.67 1.40 11.00
N PRO A 50 -12.79 0.69 11.72
CA PRO A 50 -12.18 1.26 12.92
C PRO A 50 -11.27 2.43 12.52
N ALA A 51 -11.38 3.54 13.26
CA ALA A 51 -10.61 4.76 12.98
C ALA A 51 -9.11 4.63 13.31
N THR A 52 -8.70 3.49 13.89
CA THR A 52 -7.32 3.21 14.32
C THR A 52 -6.97 1.76 14.00
N PRO A 53 -5.79 1.48 13.42
CA PRO A 53 -5.38 0.10 13.16
C PRO A 53 -5.24 -0.67 14.48
N PRO A 54 -5.54 -1.97 14.50
CA PRO A 54 -5.37 -2.78 15.71
C PRO A 54 -3.89 -2.76 16.10
N THR A 55 -3.60 -2.29 17.31
CA THR A 55 -2.29 -2.45 17.94
C THR A 55 -2.07 -3.94 18.13
N GLU A 56 -1.12 -4.52 17.38
CA GLU A 56 -0.69 -5.91 17.49
C GLU A 56 -0.20 -6.17 18.92
N THR A 57 -1.06 -6.79 19.72
CA THR A 57 -0.69 -7.40 21.00
C THR A 57 -0.40 -8.85 20.71
N SER A 58 0.87 -9.16 20.45
CA SER A 58 1.37 -10.53 20.38
C SER A 58 1.40 -11.10 21.80
N PRO A 59 0.66 -12.15 22.16
CA PRO A 59 0.93 -12.91 23.37
C PRO A 59 2.07 -13.89 23.08
N GLU A 60 3.21 -13.65 23.71
CA GLU A 60 4.31 -14.61 23.81
C GLU A 60 3.87 -15.76 24.73
N ASP A 61 3.81 -17.00 24.22
CA ASP A 61 4.02 -18.24 25.00
C ASP A 61 4.65 -19.31 24.09
#